data_AF-A0A7S1V5D9-F1
#
_entry.id   AF-A0A7S1V5D9-F1
#
_cell.length_a   1.000
_cell.length_b   1.000
_cell.length_c   1.000
_cell.angle_alpha   90.00
_cell.angle_beta   90.00
_cell.angle_gamma   90.00
#
_symmetry.space_group_name_H-M   'P 1'
#
loop_
_entity.id
_entity.type
_entity.pdbx_description
1 polymer ?
#
loop_
_entity_poly.entity_id
_entity_poly.type
_entity_poly.pdbx_seq_one_letter_code
_entity_poly.pdbx_strand_id
1 'polypeptide(L)'
;MSVTTLNYLNLLAYIANVAVTFGVGLIGGIFDLPSIGEQSIKYQTLITPAGYAFFIWAVIFFAQAAFTIVQLLPSLAGTSLVQNGVSYNYIGVVVMQILWVLAFLTDAILLSEIFMLGILFFLASIVVRQYNIKQPGGWKEYVLLKFPFLVHCGWIIVASLVNTSVLLVFRATDTDLQFYVALASLLGALVIANLLLTCLSRPIFVIPMVVAWASVGIFVELLEPLDLLAAWFGDEAIVTIQYLALIVAIIIVLAVLLKAYLQLRNRTENERKGTSGNTGVARWSTGRDAEQGYVRADEKGRGAGGWFR
;
A
#
# COMPACT_ATOMS: atom_id res chain seq x y z
N MET A 1 -8.52 24.81 3.05
CA MET A 1 -9.42 24.35 4.13
C MET A 1 -8.63 24.40 5.44
N SER A 2 -9.27 24.66 6.57
CA SER A 2 -8.58 24.70 7.87
C SER A 2 -8.13 23.30 8.31
N VAL A 3 -7.09 23.27 9.15
CA VAL A 3 -6.63 22.06 9.83
C VAL A 3 -7.71 21.61 10.81
N THR A 4 -8.04 20.32 10.81
CA THR A 4 -9.06 19.72 11.67
C THR A 4 -8.43 18.99 12.86
N THR A 5 -9.24 18.65 13.87
CA THR A 5 -8.81 17.83 15.01
C THR A 5 -8.18 16.51 14.57
N LEU A 6 -8.72 15.87 13.51
CA LEU A 6 -8.17 14.63 12.96
C LEU A 6 -6.70 14.81 12.51
N ASN A 7 -6.37 15.95 11.90
CA ASN A 7 -5.00 16.19 11.44
C ASN A 7 -4.00 16.22 12.62
N TYR A 8 -4.37 16.88 13.72
CA TYR A 8 -3.54 16.88 14.93
C TYR A 8 -3.45 15.50 15.58
N LEU A 9 -4.56 14.76 15.62
CA LEU A 9 -4.58 13.39 16.14
C LEU A 9 -3.67 12.45 15.33
N ASN A 10 -3.61 12.60 14.00
CA ASN A 10 -2.68 11.82 13.17
C ASN A 10 -1.21 12.10 13.53
N LEU A 11 -0.84 13.37 13.74
CA LEU A 11 0.51 13.74 14.15
C LEU A 11 0.85 13.17 15.53
N LEU A 12 -0.04 13.35 16.51
CA LEU A 12 0.16 12.84 17.88
C LEU A 12 0.26 11.31 17.90
N ALA A 13 -0.59 10.62 17.13
CA ALA A 13 -0.54 9.18 16.98
C ALA A 13 0.82 8.72 16.41
N TYR A 14 1.32 9.38 15.38
CA TYR A 14 2.64 9.06 14.82
C TYR A 14 3.77 9.26 15.83
N ILE A 15 3.78 10.37 16.57
CA ILE A 15 4.78 10.64 17.61
C ILE A 15 4.74 9.54 18.68
N ALA A 16 3.56 9.16 19.15
CA ALA A 16 3.39 8.07 20.11
C ALA A 16 3.91 6.74 19.55
N ASN A 17 3.60 6.44 18.29
CA ASN A 17 4.06 5.22 17.62
C ASN A 17 5.59 5.15 17.53
N VAL A 18 6.23 6.26 17.13
CA VAL A 18 7.70 6.37 17.07
C VAL A 18 8.30 6.17 18.45
N ALA A 19 7.77 6.85 19.47
CA ALA A 19 8.28 6.76 20.84
C ALA A 19 8.26 5.31 21.37
N VAL A 20 7.16 4.59 21.17
CA VAL A 20 7.06 3.18 21.63
C VAL A 20 7.91 2.25 20.76
N THR A 21 7.79 2.34 19.43
CA THR A 21 8.43 1.38 18.52
C THR A 21 9.95 1.48 18.58
N PHE A 22 10.50 2.71 18.57
CA PHE A 22 11.95 2.90 18.64
C PHE A 22 12.47 2.89 20.08
N GLY A 23 11.74 3.52 21.01
CA GLY A 23 12.15 3.56 22.41
C GLY A 23 12.17 2.19 23.05
N VAL A 24 11.03 1.47 23.02
CA VAL A 24 10.90 0.16 23.64
C VAL A 24 11.31 -0.95 22.66
N GLY A 25 10.80 -0.91 21.43
CA GLY A 25 10.95 -2.02 20.48
C GLY A 25 12.33 -2.18 19.85
N LEU A 26 13.04 -1.09 19.53
CA LEU A 26 14.33 -1.17 18.83
C LEU A 26 15.51 -1.28 19.78
N ILE A 27 15.55 -0.47 20.84
CA ILE A 27 16.73 -0.38 21.73
C ILE A 27 16.89 -1.65 22.58
N GLY A 28 15.79 -2.27 23.03
CA GLY A 28 15.83 -3.36 24.00
C GLY A 28 16.31 -2.91 25.39
N GLY A 29 16.09 -3.72 26.41
CA GLY A 29 16.52 -3.47 27.79
C GLY A 29 15.72 -2.42 28.56
N ILE A 30 14.83 -1.67 27.90
CA ILE A 30 13.87 -0.82 28.61
C ILE A 30 12.82 -1.69 29.27
N PHE A 31 12.62 -1.53 30.59
CA PHE A 31 11.73 -2.37 31.41
C PHE A 31 12.10 -3.87 31.40
N ASP A 32 13.38 -4.20 31.21
CA ASP A 32 13.88 -5.58 31.08
C ASP A 32 13.22 -6.37 29.93
N LEU A 33 12.70 -5.67 28.92
CA LEU A 33 12.12 -6.28 27.71
C LEU A 33 13.19 -6.50 26.63
N PRO A 34 13.10 -7.58 25.85
CA PRO A 34 13.97 -7.77 24.69
C PRO A 34 13.65 -6.71 23.61
N SER A 35 14.57 -6.55 22.66
CA SER A 35 14.28 -5.89 21.39
C SER A 35 13.42 -6.78 20.48
N ILE A 36 12.76 -6.18 19.48
CA ILE A 36 12.02 -6.92 18.44
C ILE A 36 12.95 -7.87 17.68
N GLY A 37 14.22 -7.49 17.48
CA GLY A 37 15.21 -8.32 16.80
C GLY A 37 15.54 -9.58 17.60
N GLU A 38 15.83 -9.44 18.89
CA GLU A 38 16.08 -10.59 19.78
C GLU A 38 14.86 -11.51 19.87
N GLN A 39 13.67 -10.93 19.97
CA GLN A 39 12.42 -11.68 20.01
C GLN A 39 12.13 -12.41 18.69
N SER A 40 12.51 -11.82 17.54
CA SER A 40 12.42 -12.47 16.23
C SER A 40 13.38 -13.66 16.11
N ILE A 41 14.61 -13.54 16.62
CA ILE A 41 15.59 -14.64 16.64
C ILE A 41 15.08 -15.80 17.50
N LYS A 42 14.46 -15.50 18.65
CA LYS A 42 13.86 -16.51 19.55
C LYS A 42 12.78 -17.34 18.84
N TYR A 43 11.97 -16.72 17.99
CA TYR A 43 10.88 -17.38 17.26
C TYR A 43 11.15 -17.47 15.75
N GLN A 44 12.38 -17.77 15.36
CA GLN A 44 12.75 -17.91 13.95
C GLN A 44 11.84 -18.94 13.24
N THR A 45 11.36 -18.56 12.06
CA THR A 45 10.48 -19.38 11.20
C THR A 45 11.07 -19.55 9.80
N LEU A 46 10.59 -20.54 9.03
CA LEU A 46 10.96 -20.76 7.61
C LEU A 46 10.70 -19.56 6.69
N ILE A 47 9.84 -18.61 7.08
CA ILE A 47 9.49 -17.44 6.28
C ILE A 47 9.91 -16.13 6.95
N THR A 48 10.83 -16.20 7.91
CA THR A 48 11.42 -15.00 8.51
C THR A 48 12.36 -14.36 7.49
N PRO A 49 12.15 -13.10 7.08
CA PRO A 49 13.05 -12.47 6.13
C PRO A 49 14.39 -12.10 6.78
N ALA A 50 15.44 -11.99 5.96
CA ALA A 50 16.74 -11.53 6.41
C ALA A 50 16.69 -10.14 7.04
N GLY A 51 17.62 -9.86 7.96
CA GLY A 51 17.66 -8.62 8.75
C GLY A 51 17.58 -7.33 7.91
N TYR A 52 18.19 -7.31 6.72
CA TYR A 52 18.10 -6.14 5.83
C TYR A 52 16.68 -5.84 5.35
N ALA A 53 15.81 -6.85 5.24
CA ALA A 53 14.45 -6.69 4.75
C ALA A 53 13.64 -5.78 5.69
N PHE A 54 13.96 -5.78 6.99
CA PHE A 54 13.36 -4.92 8.01
C PHE A 54 13.75 -3.44 7.87
N PHE A 55 14.71 -3.08 7.00
CA PHE A 55 14.97 -1.68 6.63
C PHE A 55 13.74 -0.98 6.03
N ILE A 56 12.78 -1.75 5.52
CA ILE A 56 11.49 -1.22 5.07
C ILE A 56 10.74 -0.44 6.15
N TRP A 57 10.97 -0.73 7.45
CA TRP A 57 10.42 0.09 8.53
C TRP A 57 10.93 1.53 8.48
N ALA A 58 12.20 1.77 8.16
CA ALA A 58 12.71 3.13 7.98
C ALA A 58 11.96 3.85 6.85
N VAL A 59 11.67 3.17 5.74
CA VAL A 59 10.88 3.70 4.62
C VAL A 59 9.45 4.02 5.06
N ILE A 60 8.80 3.11 5.79
CA ILE A 60 7.44 3.28 6.32
C ILE A 60 7.38 4.49 7.26
N PHE A 61 8.25 4.55 8.27
CA PHE A 61 8.27 5.62 9.26
C PHE A 61 8.59 6.97 8.63
N PHE A 62 9.52 7.03 7.68
CA PHE A 62 9.84 8.28 6.98
C PHE A 62 8.69 8.75 6.10
N ALA A 63 8.06 7.85 5.34
CA ALA A 63 6.91 8.18 4.50
C ALA A 63 5.71 8.66 5.34
N GLN A 64 5.49 8.06 6.52
CA GLN A 64 4.45 8.50 7.45
C GLN A 64 4.80 9.81 8.17
N ALA A 65 6.08 10.09 8.46
CA ALA A 65 6.51 11.40 8.93
C ALA A 65 6.15 12.48 7.91
N ALA A 66 6.53 12.26 6.65
CA ALA A 66 6.22 13.17 5.56
C ALA A 66 4.71 13.39 5.45
N PHE A 67 3.90 12.32 5.48
CA PHE A 67 2.43 12.41 5.50
C PHE A 67 1.92 13.27 6.66
N THR A 68 2.31 12.97 7.90
CA THR A 68 1.77 13.62 9.10
C THR A 68 2.10 15.11 9.17
N ILE A 69 3.22 15.52 8.59
CA ILE A 69 3.62 16.92 8.44
C ILE A 69 2.83 17.60 7.31
N VAL A 70 2.86 17.05 6.10
CA VAL A 70 2.26 17.74 4.92
C VAL A 70 0.74 17.80 4.99
N GLN A 71 0.07 16.86 5.65
CA GLN A 71 -1.38 16.90 5.86
C GLN A 71 -1.81 18.01 6.82
N LEU A 72 -0.89 18.75 7.46
CA LEU A 72 -1.19 19.97 8.21
C LEU A 72 -1.20 21.22 7.32
N LEU A 73 -0.72 21.14 6.08
CA LEU A 73 -0.75 22.27 5.16
C LEU A 73 -2.20 22.58 4.77
N PRO A 74 -2.63 23.86 4.72
CA PRO A 74 -4.01 24.24 4.39
C PRO A 74 -4.51 23.73 3.02
N SER A 75 -3.58 23.43 2.11
CA SER A 75 -3.84 22.84 0.80
C SER A 75 -4.20 21.35 0.86
N LEU A 76 -3.71 20.61 1.86
CA LEU A 76 -3.89 19.15 1.96
C LEU A 76 -4.79 18.75 3.12
N ALA A 77 -4.90 19.58 4.16
CA ALA A 77 -5.59 19.25 5.41
C ALA A 77 -7.04 18.82 5.20
N GLY A 78 -7.80 19.54 4.39
CA GLY A 78 -9.21 19.23 4.10
C GLY A 78 -9.46 18.28 2.92
N THR A 79 -8.41 17.68 2.35
CA THR A 79 -8.60 16.76 1.21
C THR A 79 -9.36 15.51 1.64
N SER A 80 -10.18 14.95 0.75
CA SER A 80 -10.93 13.74 1.08
C SER A 80 -10.01 12.54 1.29
N LEU A 81 -8.83 12.53 0.66
CA LEU A 81 -7.80 11.52 0.92
C LEU A 81 -7.37 11.47 2.38
N VAL A 82 -7.24 12.62 3.04
CA VAL A 82 -6.89 12.70 4.45
C VAL A 82 -8.12 12.44 5.33
N GLN A 83 -9.19 13.22 5.14
CA GLN A 83 -10.33 13.19 6.07
C GLN A 83 -11.18 11.91 5.96
N ASN A 84 -11.40 11.42 4.74
CA ASN A 84 -12.26 10.24 4.49
C ASN A 84 -11.44 8.99 4.17
N GLY A 85 -10.32 9.15 3.46
CA GLY A 85 -9.44 8.05 3.06
C GLY A 85 -8.67 7.46 4.24
N VAL A 86 -7.80 8.28 4.84
CA VAL A 86 -7.06 7.91 6.06
C VAL A 86 -8.02 7.85 7.24
N SER A 87 -8.73 8.95 7.50
CA SER A 87 -9.72 9.04 8.59
C SER A 87 -9.14 8.59 9.94
N TYR A 88 -10.00 8.18 10.87
CA TYR A 88 -9.58 7.64 12.17
C TYR A 88 -8.92 6.26 12.09
N ASN A 89 -8.89 5.61 10.92
CA ASN A 89 -8.24 4.31 10.77
C ASN A 89 -6.75 4.39 11.07
N TYR A 90 -6.07 5.51 10.79
CA TYR A 90 -4.64 5.64 11.10
C TYR A 90 -4.36 5.60 12.60
N ILE A 91 -5.25 6.15 13.41
CA ILE A 91 -5.16 6.02 14.87
C ILE A 91 -5.31 4.55 15.26
N GLY A 92 -6.24 3.83 14.62
CA GLY A 92 -6.38 2.38 14.78
C GLY A 92 -5.10 1.60 14.43
N VAL A 93 -4.46 1.94 13.29
CA VAL A 93 -3.15 1.38 12.90
C VAL A 93 -2.12 1.58 14.01
N VAL A 94 -1.98 2.82 14.51
CA VAL A 94 -1.00 3.17 15.55
C VAL A 94 -1.29 2.44 16.87
N VAL A 95 -2.54 2.42 17.32
CA VAL A 95 -2.91 1.76 18.58
C VAL A 95 -2.60 0.26 18.49
N MET A 96 -3.00 -0.39 17.39
CA MET A 96 -2.71 -1.80 17.18
C MET A 96 -1.20 -2.07 17.05
N GLN A 97 -0.44 -1.16 16.45
CA GLN A 97 1.03 -1.28 16.35
C GLN A 97 1.71 -1.21 17.72
N ILE A 98 1.32 -0.24 18.55
CA ILE A 98 1.82 -0.10 19.93
C ILE A 98 1.50 -1.36 20.74
N LEU A 99 0.25 -1.82 20.68
CA LEU A 99 -0.18 -3.02 21.38
C LEU A 99 0.53 -4.28 20.87
N TRP A 100 0.79 -4.38 19.55
CA TRP A 100 1.58 -5.45 18.98
C TRP A 100 3.00 -5.47 19.54
N VAL A 101 3.70 -4.32 19.60
CA VAL A 101 5.06 -4.25 20.19
C VAL A 101 5.03 -4.78 21.61
N LEU A 102 4.12 -4.28 22.45
CA LEU A 102 4.05 -4.70 23.85
C LEU A 102 3.72 -6.19 24.00
N ALA A 103 2.78 -6.71 23.22
CA ALA A 103 2.40 -8.12 23.26
C ALA A 103 3.51 -9.04 22.75
N PHE A 104 4.20 -8.64 21.68
CA PHE A 104 5.27 -9.43 21.08
C PHE A 104 6.46 -9.55 22.04
N LEU A 105 6.87 -8.44 22.66
CA LEU A 105 8.03 -8.41 23.58
C LEU A 105 7.77 -9.09 24.93
N THR A 106 6.51 -9.34 25.29
CA THR A 106 6.13 -9.99 26.56
C THR A 106 5.71 -11.45 26.38
N ASP A 107 6.06 -12.07 25.24
CA ASP A 107 5.66 -13.44 24.86
C ASP A 107 4.13 -13.67 24.81
N ALA A 108 3.32 -12.61 24.77
CA ALA A 108 1.88 -12.72 24.55
C ALA A 108 1.57 -12.95 23.06
N ILE A 109 2.13 -14.01 22.47
CA ILE A 109 2.20 -14.22 21.02
C ILE A 109 0.81 -14.32 20.37
N LEU A 110 -0.17 -14.94 21.02
CA LEU A 110 -1.55 -14.95 20.51
C LEU A 110 -2.16 -13.53 20.44
N LEU A 111 -1.89 -12.68 21.42
CA LEU A 111 -2.32 -11.27 21.39
C LEU A 111 -1.56 -10.50 20.32
N SER A 112 -0.25 -10.77 20.14
CA SER A 112 0.52 -10.17 19.05
C SER A 112 -0.12 -10.49 17.69
N GLU A 113 -0.57 -11.73 17.46
CA GLU A 113 -1.25 -12.10 16.21
C GLU A 113 -2.54 -11.30 16.02
N ILE A 114 -3.37 -11.21 17.06
CA ILE A 114 -4.63 -10.44 17.01
C ILE A 114 -4.34 -8.97 16.68
N PHE A 115 -3.34 -8.36 17.31
CA PHE A 115 -2.98 -6.97 17.04
C PHE A 115 -2.38 -6.79 15.64
N MET A 116 -1.55 -7.72 15.16
CA MET A 116 -1.01 -7.70 13.79
C MET A 116 -2.13 -7.72 12.75
N LEU A 117 -3.13 -8.59 12.91
CA LEU A 117 -4.31 -8.63 12.06
C LEU A 117 -5.15 -7.35 12.19
N GLY A 118 -5.21 -6.75 13.38
CA GLY A 118 -5.81 -5.44 13.60
C GLY A 118 -5.13 -4.32 12.81
N ILE A 119 -3.79 -4.28 12.79
CA ILE A 119 -3.02 -3.34 11.96
C ILE A 119 -3.40 -3.53 10.49
N LEU A 120 -3.41 -4.79 10.01
CA LEU A 120 -3.75 -5.13 8.63
C LEU A 120 -5.16 -4.66 8.28
N PHE A 121 -6.14 -4.89 9.15
CA PHE A 121 -7.53 -4.48 8.95
C PHE A 121 -7.66 -2.96 8.76
N PHE A 122 -7.03 -2.17 9.62
CA PHE A 122 -7.08 -0.70 9.51
C PHE A 122 -6.33 -0.19 8.27
N LEU A 123 -5.17 -0.77 7.93
CA LEU A 123 -4.43 -0.42 6.72
C LEU A 123 -5.21 -0.77 5.46
N ALA A 124 -5.78 -1.97 5.37
CA ALA A 124 -6.65 -2.39 4.27
C ALA A 124 -7.85 -1.44 4.12
N SER A 125 -8.44 -1.02 5.25
CA SER A 125 -9.52 -0.03 5.27
C SER A 125 -9.08 1.32 4.69
N ILE A 126 -7.89 1.82 5.04
CA ILE A 126 -7.32 3.03 4.43
C ILE A 126 -7.12 2.85 2.94
N VAL A 127 -6.50 1.75 2.51
CA VAL A 127 -6.21 1.46 1.09
C VAL A 127 -7.50 1.42 0.28
N VAL A 128 -8.53 0.71 0.74
CA VAL A 128 -9.83 0.62 0.05
C VAL A 128 -10.52 1.98 -0.01
N ARG A 129 -10.55 2.74 1.09
CA ARG A 129 -11.17 4.08 1.11
C ARG A 129 -10.44 5.05 0.17
N GLN A 130 -9.12 5.09 0.22
CA GLN A 130 -8.30 5.91 -0.69
C GLN A 130 -8.36 5.47 -2.15
N TYR A 131 -8.59 4.17 -2.40
CA TYR A 131 -8.84 3.66 -3.73
C TYR A 131 -10.16 4.22 -4.26
N ASN A 132 -11.24 4.19 -3.49
CA ASN A 132 -12.57 4.61 -3.94
C ASN A 132 -12.74 6.13 -4.10
N ILE A 133 -11.84 6.93 -3.52
CA ILE A 133 -11.83 8.38 -3.71
C ILE A 133 -11.37 8.73 -5.12
N LYS A 134 -12.31 9.22 -5.94
CA LYS A 134 -12.09 9.78 -7.27
C LYS A 134 -11.69 11.25 -7.16
N GLN A 135 -10.46 11.51 -6.76
CA GLN A 135 -9.87 12.85 -6.87
C GLN A 135 -8.79 12.83 -7.96
N PRO A 136 -8.67 13.88 -8.79
CA PRO A 136 -7.57 14.03 -9.75
C PRO A 136 -6.28 14.32 -8.99
N GLY A 137 -5.73 13.31 -8.32
CA GLY A 137 -4.51 13.43 -7.57
C GLY A 137 -3.30 13.34 -8.50
N GLY A 138 -2.49 14.39 -8.52
CA GLY A 138 -1.19 14.37 -9.18
C GLY A 138 -0.21 13.42 -8.47
N TRP A 139 0.94 13.18 -9.09
CA TRP A 139 2.02 12.35 -8.53
C TRP A 139 2.39 12.72 -7.08
N LYS A 140 2.41 14.03 -6.76
CA LYS A 140 2.74 14.52 -5.41
C LYS A 140 1.75 14.02 -4.35
N GLU A 141 0.45 14.08 -4.62
CA GLU A 141 -0.57 13.57 -3.69
C GLU A 141 -0.49 12.06 -3.53
N TYR A 142 -0.18 11.33 -4.61
CA TYR A 142 0.04 9.89 -4.53
C TYR A 142 1.18 9.55 -3.57
N VAL A 143 2.34 10.17 -3.76
CA VAL A 143 3.54 9.92 -2.94
C VAL A 143 3.34 10.35 -1.49
N LEU A 144 2.68 11.48 -1.25
CA LEU A 144 2.55 12.03 0.09
C LEU A 144 1.37 11.45 0.88
N LEU A 145 0.28 11.05 0.22
CA LEU A 145 -0.97 10.69 0.90
C LEU A 145 -1.35 9.22 0.73
N LYS A 146 -0.90 8.52 -0.31
CA LYS A 146 -1.25 7.10 -0.56
C LYS A 146 -0.08 6.16 -0.32
N PHE A 147 1.08 6.46 -0.89
CA PHE A 147 2.28 5.63 -0.79
C PHE A 147 2.64 5.22 0.66
N PRO A 148 2.57 6.10 1.69
CA PRO A 148 2.92 5.73 3.06
C PRO A 148 2.08 4.57 3.62
N PHE A 149 0.81 4.51 3.25
CA PHE A 149 -0.11 3.46 3.70
C PHE A 149 -0.04 2.22 2.81
N LEU A 150 0.27 2.39 1.52
CA LEU A 150 0.47 1.26 0.62
C LEU A 150 1.73 0.47 0.97
N VAL A 151 2.85 1.15 1.26
CA VAL A 151 4.09 0.48 1.68
C VAL A 151 3.91 -0.21 3.02
N HIS A 152 3.23 0.45 3.98
CA HIS A 152 2.93 -0.14 5.28
C HIS A 152 2.00 -1.35 5.16
N CYS A 153 0.92 -1.25 4.37
CA CYS A 153 -0.01 -2.36 4.15
C CYS A 153 0.68 -3.57 3.51
N GLY A 154 1.52 -3.34 2.49
CA GLY A 154 2.27 -4.41 1.84
C GLY A 154 3.20 -5.15 2.81
N TRP A 155 3.85 -4.42 3.71
CA TRP A 155 4.72 -5.03 4.71
C TRP A 155 3.91 -5.82 5.76
N ILE A 156 2.80 -5.25 6.25
CA ILE A 156 1.96 -5.88 7.26
C ILE A 156 1.25 -7.14 6.73
N ILE A 157 0.97 -7.23 5.43
CA ILE A 157 0.52 -8.50 4.82
C ILE A 157 1.56 -9.59 5.07
N VAL A 158 2.83 -9.34 4.76
CA VAL A 158 3.89 -10.32 5.00
C VAL A 158 4.08 -10.56 6.50
N ALA A 159 4.15 -9.50 7.30
CA ALA A 159 4.36 -9.60 8.73
C ALA A 159 3.26 -10.42 9.43
N SER A 160 2.01 -10.33 8.98
CA SER A 160 0.91 -11.18 9.50
C SER A 160 1.14 -12.67 9.23
N LEU A 161 1.63 -13.02 8.04
CA LEU A 161 1.96 -14.40 7.70
C LEU A 161 3.13 -14.92 8.54
N VAL A 162 4.18 -14.11 8.71
CA VAL A 162 5.31 -14.44 9.60
C VAL A 162 4.84 -14.58 11.04
N ASN A 163 3.96 -13.70 11.52
CA ASN A 163 3.46 -13.73 12.89
C ASN A 163 2.56 -14.97 13.14
N THR A 164 1.83 -15.44 12.13
CA THR A 164 1.15 -16.74 12.16
C THR A 164 2.16 -17.88 12.31
N SER A 165 3.26 -17.89 11.56
CA SER A 165 4.33 -18.89 11.73
C SER A 165 5.01 -18.81 13.09
N VAL A 166 5.23 -17.60 13.63
CA VAL A 166 5.75 -17.38 14.99
C VAL A 166 4.83 -17.99 16.03
N LEU A 167 3.50 -17.84 15.86
CA LEU A 167 2.54 -18.46 16.77
C LEU A 167 2.64 -19.99 16.76
N LEU A 168 2.92 -20.62 15.62
CA LEU A 168 3.14 -22.07 15.53
C LEU A 168 4.42 -22.50 16.25
N VAL A 169 5.51 -21.76 16.05
CA VAL A 169 6.78 -22.00 16.76
C VAL A 169 6.57 -21.84 18.28
N PHE A 170 5.89 -20.78 18.72
CA PHE A 170 5.56 -20.55 20.13
C PHE A 170 4.74 -21.69 20.74
N ARG A 171 3.84 -22.29 19.97
CA ARG A 171 3.03 -23.45 20.41
C ARG A 171 3.75 -24.78 20.29
N ALA A 172 5.00 -24.78 19.82
CA ALA A 172 5.79 -25.98 19.56
C ALA A 172 5.02 -27.01 18.72
N THR A 173 4.32 -26.55 17.68
CA THR A 173 3.59 -27.46 16.78
C THR A 173 4.55 -28.30 15.96
N ASP A 174 4.05 -29.37 15.35
CA ASP A 174 4.84 -30.22 14.47
C ASP A 174 5.46 -29.43 13.31
N THR A 175 6.64 -29.89 12.88
CA THR A 175 7.44 -29.26 11.81
C THR A 175 6.74 -29.36 10.46
N ASP A 176 5.96 -30.41 10.22
CA ASP A 176 5.20 -30.58 8.98
C ASP A 176 4.14 -29.48 8.83
N LEU A 177 3.37 -29.20 9.89
CA LEU A 177 2.39 -28.11 9.92
C LEU A 177 3.07 -26.76 9.72
N GLN A 178 4.20 -26.51 10.40
CA GLN A 178 4.96 -25.26 10.22
C GLN A 178 5.44 -25.09 8.77
N PHE A 179 5.89 -26.17 8.14
CA PHE A 179 6.30 -26.20 6.74
C PHE A 179 5.12 -25.93 5.78
N TYR A 180 3.99 -26.63 5.93
CA TYR A 180 2.83 -26.41 5.07
C TYR A 180 2.22 -25.02 5.25
N VAL A 181 2.27 -24.45 6.45
CA VAL A 181 1.83 -23.07 6.68
C VAL A 181 2.80 -22.06 6.05
N ALA A 182 4.11 -22.31 6.09
CA ALA A 182 5.10 -21.50 5.36
C ALA A 182 4.83 -21.52 3.84
N LEU A 183 4.58 -22.72 3.28
CA LEU A 183 4.22 -22.90 1.87
C LEU A 183 2.94 -22.13 1.51
N ALA A 184 1.87 -22.33 2.28
CA ALA A 184 0.59 -21.67 2.07
C ALA A 184 0.69 -20.14 2.20
N SER A 185 1.54 -19.65 3.11
CA SER A 185 1.79 -18.22 3.32
C SER A 185 2.42 -17.57 2.08
N LEU A 186 3.47 -18.17 1.51
CA LEU A 186 4.13 -17.65 0.31
C LEU A 186 3.18 -17.66 -0.90
N LEU A 187 2.40 -18.73 -1.08
CA LEU A 187 1.40 -18.81 -2.15
C LEU A 187 0.24 -17.82 -1.93
N GLY A 188 -0.21 -17.65 -0.69
CA GLY A 188 -1.22 -16.66 -0.33
C GLY A 188 -0.76 -15.23 -0.61
N ALA A 189 0.48 -14.90 -0.25
CA ALA A 189 1.09 -13.61 -0.55
C ALA A 189 1.17 -13.35 -2.07
N LEU A 190 1.56 -14.36 -2.85
CA LEU A 190 1.58 -14.30 -4.31
C LEU A 190 0.18 -14.03 -4.89
N VAL A 191 -0.84 -14.73 -4.40
CA VAL A 191 -2.23 -14.55 -4.84
C VAL A 191 -2.71 -13.14 -4.51
N ILE A 192 -2.54 -12.67 -3.27
CA ILE A 192 -2.94 -11.32 -2.86
C ILE A 192 -2.26 -10.25 -3.73
N ALA A 193 -0.94 -10.38 -3.94
CA ALA A 193 -0.18 -9.46 -4.79
C ALA A 193 -0.74 -9.40 -6.22
N ASN A 194 -1.02 -10.55 -6.83
CA ASN A 194 -1.56 -10.62 -8.19
C ASN A 194 -3.00 -10.10 -8.29
N LEU A 195 -3.86 -10.36 -7.31
CA LEU A 195 -5.22 -9.84 -7.28
C LEU A 195 -5.23 -8.30 -7.25
N LEU A 196 -4.39 -7.69 -6.40
CA LEU A 196 -4.26 -6.23 -6.31
C LEU A 196 -3.71 -5.59 -7.60
N LEU A 197 -2.92 -6.34 -8.36
CA LEU A 197 -2.35 -5.89 -9.63
C LEU A 197 -3.31 -6.05 -10.81
N THR A 198 -4.09 -7.14 -10.84
CA THR A 198 -4.84 -7.56 -12.04
C THR A 198 -6.33 -7.30 -11.97
N CYS A 199 -6.96 -7.46 -10.80
CA CYS A 199 -8.41 -7.39 -10.63
C CYS A 199 -8.92 -5.97 -10.35
N LEU A 200 -8.04 -5.02 -10.02
CA LEU A 200 -8.42 -3.63 -9.79
C LEU A 200 -8.40 -2.83 -11.11
N SER A 201 -9.45 -2.03 -11.33
CA SER A 201 -9.52 -1.11 -12.48
C SER A 201 -8.36 -0.12 -12.53
N ARG A 202 -7.81 0.24 -11.36
CA ARG A 202 -6.57 1.02 -11.21
C ARG A 202 -5.54 0.15 -10.47
N PRO A 203 -4.51 -0.39 -11.15
CA PRO A 203 -3.58 -1.31 -10.51
C PRO A 203 -2.82 -0.63 -9.35
N ILE A 204 -2.62 -1.37 -8.26
CA ILE A 204 -1.78 -0.96 -7.13
C ILE A 204 -0.44 -1.69 -7.25
N PHE A 205 0.62 -0.94 -7.53
CA PHE A 205 1.96 -1.52 -7.73
C PHE A 205 2.80 -1.66 -6.45
N VAL A 206 2.58 -0.77 -5.49
CA VAL A 206 3.43 -0.67 -4.29
C VAL A 206 3.34 -1.92 -3.42
N ILE A 207 2.12 -2.38 -3.10
CA ILE A 207 1.92 -3.57 -2.26
C ILE A 207 2.60 -4.82 -2.84
N PRO A 208 2.37 -5.19 -4.12
CA PRO A 208 3.10 -6.30 -4.75
C PRO A 208 4.62 -6.16 -4.65
N MET A 209 5.17 -4.97 -4.90
CA MET A 209 6.62 -4.76 -4.80
C MET A 209 7.17 -4.94 -3.38
N VAL A 210 6.39 -4.61 -2.35
CA VAL A 210 6.78 -4.88 -0.95
C VAL A 210 6.74 -6.38 -0.64
N VAL A 211 5.74 -7.10 -1.16
CA VAL A 211 5.68 -8.57 -1.04
C VAL A 211 6.89 -9.22 -1.72
N ALA A 212 7.26 -8.75 -2.92
CA ALA A 212 8.45 -9.22 -3.63
C ALA A 212 9.73 -8.91 -2.83
N TRP A 213 9.88 -7.69 -2.28
CA TRP A 213 11.00 -7.32 -1.41
C TRP A 213 11.17 -8.28 -0.24
N ALA A 214 10.08 -8.58 0.48
CA ALA A 214 10.14 -9.48 1.61
C ALA A 214 10.42 -10.93 1.19
N SER A 215 9.88 -11.37 0.04
CA SER A 215 10.14 -12.71 -0.50
C SER A 215 11.62 -12.90 -0.87
N VAL A 216 12.28 -11.86 -1.41
CA VAL A 216 13.75 -11.88 -1.59
C VAL A 216 14.46 -11.96 -0.23
N GLY A 217 13.97 -11.24 0.78
CA GLY A 217 14.50 -11.34 2.15
C GLY A 217 14.45 -12.75 2.71
N ILE A 218 13.35 -13.48 2.50
CA ILE A 218 13.21 -14.89 2.91
C ILE A 218 14.20 -15.77 2.15
N PHE A 219 14.31 -15.60 0.84
CA PHE A 219 15.29 -16.33 0.04
C PHE A 219 16.73 -16.12 0.55
N VAL A 220 17.10 -14.88 0.86
CA VAL A 220 18.44 -14.55 1.35
C VAL A 220 18.70 -15.14 2.73
N GLU A 221 17.73 -15.10 3.64
CA GLU A 221 17.88 -15.70 4.98
C GLU A 221 18.17 -17.21 4.88
N LEU A 222 17.52 -17.89 3.95
CA LEU A 222 17.67 -19.34 3.77
C LEU A 222 18.91 -19.73 2.94
N LEU A 223 19.73 -18.79 2.47
CA LEU A 223 21.06 -19.11 1.90
C LEU A 223 22.01 -19.64 2.99
N GLU A 224 21.93 -19.07 4.18
CA GLU A 224 22.73 -19.43 5.35
C GLU A 224 21.78 -19.53 6.57
N PRO A 225 20.91 -20.55 6.61
CA PRO A 225 19.92 -20.68 7.68
C PRO A 225 20.59 -20.92 9.03
N LEU A 226 19.95 -20.48 10.11
CA LEU A 226 20.39 -20.80 11.47
C LEU A 226 20.46 -22.33 11.68
N ASP A 227 21.49 -22.81 12.39
CA ASP A 227 21.71 -24.24 12.65
C ASP A 227 20.48 -24.95 13.23
N LEU A 228 19.71 -24.26 14.09
CA LEU A 228 18.47 -24.77 14.68
C LEU A 228 17.38 -25.05 13.63
N LEU A 229 17.29 -24.21 12.60
CA LEU A 229 16.30 -24.36 11.53
C LEU A 229 16.69 -25.55 10.64
N ALA A 230 17.98 -25.68 10.30
CA ALA A 230 18.51 -26.84 9.57
C ALA A 230 18.29 -28.15 10.33
N ALA A 231 18.49 -28.14 11.65
CA ALA A 231 18.27 -29.30 12.50
C ALA A 231 16.78 -29.72 12.58
N TRP A 232 15.84 -28.77 12.56
CA TRP A 232 14.41 -29.06 12.70
C TRP A 232 13.74 -29.50 11.39
N PHE A 233 14.10 -28.89 10.26
CA PHE A 233 13.39 -29.07 8.99
C PHE A 233 14.15 -29.92 7.97
N GLY A 234 15.48 -30.02 8.11
CA GLY A 234 16.34 -30.65 7.11
C GLY A 234 16.48 -29.82 5.83
N ASP A 235 17.48 -30.20 5.03
CA ASP A 235 17.89 -29.42 3.85
C ASP A 235 16.79 -29.33 2.78
N GLU A 236 16.03 -30.40 2.56
CA GLU A 236 15.00 -30.46 1.51
C GLU A 236 13.87 -29.44 1.74
N ALA A 237 13.38 -29.34 2.98
CA ALA A 237 12.32 -28.39 3.33
C ALA A 237 12.81 -26.93 3.24
N ILE A 238 14.02 -26.65 3.72
CA ILE A 238 14.64 -25.33 3.62
C ILE A 238 14.81 -24.91 2.17
N VAL A 239 15.42 -25.76 1.34
CA VAL A 239 15.65 -25.51 -0.07
C VAL A 239 14.32 -25.29 -0.82
N THR A 240 13.27 -26.02 -0.45
CA THR A 240 11.93 -25.84 -1.03
C THR A 240 11.37 -24.45 -0.75
N ILE A 241 11.40 -23.99 0.51
CA ILE A 241 10.90 -22.65 0.87
C ILE A 241 11.78 -21.55 0.28
N GLN A 242 13.10 -21.75 0.27
CA GLN A 242 14.08 -20.85 -0.33
C GLN A 242 13.77 -20.57 -1.81
N TYR A 243 13.69 -21.62 -2.64
CA TYR A 243 13.40 -21.45 -4.07
C TYR A 243 11.97 -20.96 -4.31
N LEU A 244 11.00 -21.38 -3.50
CA LEU A 244 9.64 -20.85 -3.62
C LEU A 244 9.61 -19.34 -3.39
N ALA A 245 10.29 -18.84 -2.35
CA ALA A 245 10.35 -17.42 -2.05
C ALA A 245 10.98 -16.61 -3.22
N LEU A 246 12.04 -17.15 -3.83
CA LEU A 246 12.65 -16.55 -5.03
C LEU A 246 11.70 -16.55 -6.22
N ILE A 247 11.03 -17.67 -6.50
CA ILE A 247 10.05 -17.80 -7.59
C ILE A 247 8.89 -16.82 -7.41
N VAL A 248 8.35 -16.72 -6.20
CA VAL A 248 7.29 -15.75 -5.84
C VAL A 248 7.75 -14.33 -6.14
N ALA A 249 8.96 -13.94 -5.71
CA ALA A 249 9.51 -12.62 -6.00
C ALA A 249 9.61 -12.34 -7.50
N ILE A 250 10.16 -13.28 -8.28
CA ILE A 250 10.33 -13.15 -9.73
C ILE A 250 8.97 -13.01 -10.43
N ILE A 251 8.00 -13.86 -10.10
CA ILE A 251 6.65 -13.81 -10.71
C ILE A 251 6.01 -12.45 -10.44
N ILE A 252 6.07 -11.94 -9.20
CA ILE A 252 5.50 -10.65 -8.84
C ILE A 252 6.17 -9.52 -9.64
N VAL A 253 7.50 -9.50 -9.71
CA VAL A 253 8.25 -8.47 -10.44
C VAL A 253 7.90 -8.50 -11.93
N LEU A 254 7.88 -9.68 -12.55
CA LEU A 254 7.51 -9.83 -13.96
C LEU A 254 6.06 -9.39 -14.22
N ALA A 255 5.13 -9.75 -13.34
CA ALA A 255 3.74 -9.32 -13.43
C ALA A 255 3.61 -7.79 -13.34
N VAL A 256 4.33 -7.15 -12.40
CA VAL A 256 4.37 -5.69 -12.24
C VAL A 256 4.92 -5.02 -13.49
N LEU A 257 6.05 -5.50 -14.02
CA LEU A 257 6.67 -4.96 -15.23
C LEU A 257 5.74 -5.09 -16.44
N LEU A 258 5.13 -6.26 -16.63
CA LEU A 258 4.16 -6.50 -17.70
C LEU A 258 2.96 -5.56 -17.59
N LYS A 259 2.36 -5.44 -16.41
CA LYS A 259 1.20 -4.57 -16.20
C LYS A 259 1.54 -3.10 -16.42
N ALA A 260 2.70 -2.64 -15.96
CA ALA A 260 3.18 -1.29 -16.18
C ALA A 260 3.40 -1.01 -17.68
N TYR A 261 4.04 -1.94 -18.39
CA TYR A 261 4.25 -1.85 -19.85
C TYR A 261 2.92 -1.76 -20.60
N LEU A 262 1.96 -2.66 -20.31
CA LEU A 262 0.63 -2.65 -20.96
C LEU A 262 -0.11 -1.33 -20.70
N GLN A 263 0.01 -0.77 -19.49
CA GLN A 263 -0.62 0.50 -19.15
C GLN A 263 0.00 1.69 -19.90
N LEU A 264 1.32 1.72 -20.07
CA LEU A 264 2.01 2.75 -20.85
C LEU A 264 1.67 2.63 -22.34
N ARG A 265 1.72 1.41 -22.90
CA ARG A 265 1.36 1.15 -24.29
C ARG A 265 -0.07 1.61 -24.59
N ASN A 266 -1.04 1.23 -23.77
CA ASN A 266 -2.45 1.61 -23.98
C ASN A 266 -2.66 3.13 -23.90
N ARG A 267 -1.91 3.85 -23.04
CA ARG A 267 -1.94 5.31 -23.01
C ARG A 267 -1.44 5.92 -24.32
N THR A 268 -0.29 5.47 -24.81
CA THR A 268 0.28 5.99 -26.07
C THR A 268 -0.60 5.68 -27.29
N GLU A 269 -1.24 4.51 -27.34
CA GLU A 269 -2.18 4.16 -28.42
C GLU A 269 -3.43 5.04 -28.39
N ASN A 270 -3.97 5.33 -27.19
CA ASN A 270 -5.14 6.21 -27.02
C ASN A 270 -4.82 7.66 -27.39
N GLU A 271 -3.64 8.17 -27.03
CA GLU A 271 -3.17 9.50 -27.42
C GLU A 271 -3.06 9.64 -28.94
N ARG A 272 -2.44 8.65 -29.62
CA ARG A 272 -2.33 8.61 -31.09
C ARG A 272 -3.69 8.62 -31.79
N LYS A 273 -4.63 7.80 -31.33
CA LYS A 273 -6.00 7.74 -31.86
C LYS A 273 -6.76 9.05 -31.63
N GLY A 274 -6.61 9.66 -30.45
CA GLY A 274 -7.20 10.97 -30.13
C GLY A 274 -6.69 12.09 -31.05
N THR A 275 -5.39 12.13 -31.35
CA THR A 275 -4.82 13.10 -32.29
C THR A 275 -5.26 12.88 -33.75
N SER A 276 -5.41 11.62 -34.19
CA SER A 276 -5.85 11.32 -35.57
C SER A 276 -7.34 11.59 -35.81
N GLY A 277 -8.20 11.46 -34.79
CA GLY A 277 -9.62 11.77 -34.89
C GLY A 277 -9.91 13.27 -34.99
N ASN A 278 -9.09 14.11 -34.35
CA ASN A 278 -9.28 15.56 -34.33
C ASN A 278 -8.82 16.25 -35.63
N THR A 279 -7.91 15.63 -36.39
CA THR A 279 -7.44 16.14 -37.69
C THR A 279 -8.43 15.87 -38.84
N GLY A 280 -9.45 15.03 -38.65
CA GLY A 280 -10.43 14.67 -39.68
C GLY A 280 -11.66 15.60 -39.78
N VAL A 281 -11.92 16.44 -38.77
CA VAL A 281 -13.16 17.25 -38.68
C VAL A 281 -12.96 18.70 -39.17
N ALA A 282 -11.72 19.16 -39.35
CA ALA A 282 -11.41 20.56 -39.69
C ALA A 282 -11.40 20.89 -41.20
N ARG A 283 -12.01 20.08 -42.06
CA ARG A 283 -11.95 20.28 -43.51
C ARG A 283 -13.29 20.06 -44.22
N TRP A 284 -14.36 20.75 -43.84
CA TRP A 284 -15.56 20.97 -44.69
C TRP A 284 -16.49 22.03 -44.05
N SER A 285 -16.16 23.33 -44.15
CA SER A 285 -17.19 24.39 -43.92
C SER A 285 -16.89 25.79 -44.50
N THR A 286 -15.98 25.93 -45.47
CA THR A 286 -15.77 27.24 -46.13
C THR A 286 -15.85 27.08 -47.64
N GLY A 287 -16.99 27.49 -48.21
CA GLY A 287 -17.08 27.66 -49.66
C GLY A 287 -18.48 27.59 -50.26
N ARG A 288 -19.35 28.54 -49.91
CA ARG A 288 -20.23 29.31 -50.83
C ARG A 288 -21.33 29.99 -50.02
N ASP A 289 -21.42 31.30 -50.21
CA ASP A 289 -22.61 32.17 -50.11
C ASP A 289 -22.20 33.53 -49.54
N ALA A 290 -21.48 34.28 -50.38
CA ALA A 290 -21.28 35.70 -50.23
C ALA A 290 -21.39 36.31 -51.63
N GLU A 291 -22.62 36.60 -52.06
CA GLU A 291 -22.90 37.65 -53.06
C GLU A 291 -24.41 37.92 -53.15
N GLN A 292 -24.75 39.18 -53.43
CA GLN A 292 -26.08 39.82 -53.44
C GLN A 292 -26.56 40.31 -52.07
N GLY A 293 -26.83 41.59 -51.84
CA GLY A 293 -26.97 42.74 -52.73
C GLY A 293 -27.78 43.80 -51.98
N TYR A 294 -27.24 45.01 -51.93
CA TYR A 294 -27.71 46.17 -51.18
C TYR A 294 -28.92 46.84 -51.86
N VAL A 295 -30.08 46.98 -51.18
CA VAL A 295 -31.11 48.00 -51.49
C VAL A 295 -31.80 48.50 -50.20
N ARG A 296 -31.83 49.82 -50.06
CA ARG A 296 -32.55 50.65 -49.05
C ARG A 296 -34.07 50.53 -49.15
N ALA A 297 -34.80 50.73 -48.04
CA ALA A 297 -35.59 51.95 -47.76
C ALA A 297 -36.56 51.77 -46.58
N ASP A 298 -36.83 52.91 -45.92
CA ASP A 298 -37.75 53.17 -44.82
C ASP A 298 -39.18 52.59 -44.96
N GLU A 299 -39.83 52.22 -43.85
CA GLU A 299 -40.90 53.04 -43.23
C GLU A 299 -41.62 52.31 -42.07
N LYS A 300 -41.83 53.09 -41.00
CA LYS A 300 -42.92 53.11 -39.99
C LYS A 300 -43.89 51.93 -39.90
N GLY A 301 -44.11 51.44 -38.68
CA GLY A 301 -45.35 50.75 -38.33
C GLY A 301 -45.43 50.30 -36.86
N ARG A 302 -46.32 50.94 -36.10
CA ARG A 302 -46.68 50.64 -34.70
C ARG A 302 -47.36 49.27 -34.59
N GLY A 303 -47.27 48.61 -33.43
CA GLY A 303 -48.17 47.49 -33.10
C GLY A 303 -47.84 46.80 -31.79
N ALA A 304 -48.81 46.84 -30.87
CA ALA A 304 -48.74 46.37 -29.49
C ALA A 304 -49.10 44.88 -29.32
N GLY A 305 -48.89 44.37 -28.09
CA GLY A 305 -49.45 43.12 -27.56
C GLY A 305 -48.54 41.91 -27.79
N GLY A 306 -48.29 41.01 -26.84
CA GLY A 306 -48.96 40.71 -25.58
C GLY A 306 -48.80 39.20 -25.34
N TRP A 307 -48.33 38.86 -24.14
CA TRP A 307 -48.64 37.65 -23.37
C TRP A 307 -48.32 36.22 -23.86
N PHE A 308 -47.75 35.48 -22.89
CA PHE A 308 -48.00 34.08 -22.46
C PHE A 308 -46.96 32.97 -22.74
N ARG A 309 -46.49 32.47 -21.58
CA ARG A 309 -45.96 31.15 -21.18
C ARG A 309 -44.47 30.89 -21.30
#